data_AF-A0A2H5PQG1-F1
#
_entry.id   AF-A0A2H5PQG1-F1
#
_cell.length_a   1.000
_cell.length_b   1.000
_cell.length_c   1.000
_cell.angle_alpha   90.00
_cell.angle_beta   90.00
_cell.angle_gamma   90.00
#
_symmetry.space_group_name_H-M   'P 1'
#
loop_
_entity.id
_entity.type
_entity.pdbx_description
1 polymer ?
#
loop_
_entity_poly.entity_id
_entity_poly.type
_entity_poly.pdbx_seq_one_letter_code
_entity_poly.pdbx_strand_id
1 'polypeptide(L)'
;MAHTGNPRARASPDLPWKTRLLMSALSFAVDVSCRRNITFNRNFFNLFDIKCSASNQPKNGVKSSDFVIDVSRNLWFRLYTPTNVTETDTTISLPVIVYFHGGGFVLLAANSKGFDDYCRRLAGEIPAVVISVNYRLAPEHRYPCQYEDGIDVLKFIDNEISKIEDFPACADLKRCFVAGDSAGGNLAHNVAVRANECNFSKLKLIGVIAIQPFFGGEERTESETRLVGAPLVSMEPTT
;
A
#
# COMPACT_ATOMS: atom_id res chain seq x y z
N MET A 1 15.13 -19.59 46.61
CA MET A 1 15.10 -20.69 45.62
C MET A 1 14.91 -20.05 44.25
N ALA A 2 15.91 -20.18 43.39
CA ALA A 2 15.97 -19.53 42.10
C ALA A 2 14.98 -20.18 41.13
N HIS A 3 14.06 -19.40 40.57
CA HIS A 3 13.28 -19.80 39.40
C HIS A 3 14.17 -19.68 38.17
N THR A 4 14.78 -20.78 37.77
CA THR A 4 15.48 -20.92 36.49
C THR A 4 14.44 -21.00 35.37
N GLY A 5 14.02 -19.84 34.85
CA GLY A 5 13.24 -19.74 33.62
C GLY A 5 14.11 -20.11 32.42
N ASN A 6 13.73 -21.17 31.71
CA ASN A 6 14.36 -21.65 30.49
C ASN A 6 14.39 -20.54 29.42
N PRO A 7 15.56 -20.12 28.89
CA PRO A 7 15.63 -19.16 27.80
C PRO A 7 15.20 -19.89 26.53
N ARG A 8 13.90 -19.86 26.20
CA ARG A 8 13.43 -20.36 24.90
C ARG A 8 14.18 -19.60 23.82
N ALA A 9 15.06 -20.32 23.12
CA ALA A 9 15.82 -19.83 21.99
C ALA A 9 14.88 -19.09 21.03
N ARG A 10 15.21 -17.82 20.77
CA ARG A 10 14.51 -16.91 19.87
C ARG A 10 14.53 -17.49 18.46
N ALA A 11 13.45 -18.14 18.05
CA ALA A 11 13.30 -18.55 16.67
C ALA A 11 13.00 -17.31 15.83
N SER A 12 13.97 -16.87 15.03
CA SER A 12 13.68 -16.03 13.86
C SER A 12 12.57 -16.71 13.05
N PRO A 13 11.60 -15.97 12.48
CA PRO A 13 10.53 -16.58 11.70
C PRO A 13 11.13 -17.47 10.60
N ASP A 14 10.57 -18.67 10.42
CA ASP A 14 11.01 -19.62 9.40
C ASP A 14 10.59 -19.11 8.02
N LEU A 15 11.47 -18.29 7.43
CA LEU A 15 11.25 -17.63 6.16
C LEU A 15 12.09 -18.30 5.08
N PRO A 16 11.54 -18.49 3.86
CA PRO A 16 12.33 -18.91 2.71
C PRO A 16 13.57 -18.04 2.55
N TRP A 17 14.70 -18.65 2.19
CA TRP A 17 15.99 -17.95 2.15
C TRP A 17 15.99 -16.70 1.24
N LYS A 18 15.22 -16.73 0.14
CA LYS A 18 15.04 -15.57 -0.75
C LYS A 18 14.35 -14.41 -0.05
N THR A 19 13.30 -14.71 0.73
CA THR A 19 12.59 -13.72 1.54
C THR A 19 13.50 -13.13 2.60
N ARG A 20 14.30 -13.98 3.27
CA ARG A 20 15.29 -13.51 4.26
C ARG A 20 16.30 -12.55 3.63
N LEU A 21 16.87 -12.93 2.47
CA LEU A 21 17.83 -12.09 1.76
C LEU A 21 17.21 -10.75 1.35
N LEU A 22 16.00 -10.76 0.79
CA LEU A 22 15.27 -9.54 0.40
C LEU A 22 15.00 -8.64 1.61
N MET A 23 14.51 -9.20 2.72
CA MET A 23 14.23 -8.46 3.95
C MET A 23 15.51 -7.89 4.57
N SER A 24 16.62 -8.63 4.54
CA SER A 24 17.92 -8.13 5.02
C SER A 24 18.46 -6.99 4.16
N ALA A 25 18.37 -7.10 2.84
CA ALA A 25 18.77 -6.03 1.93
C ALA A 25 17.90 -4.77 2.12
N LEU A 26 16.58 -4.95 2.29
CA LEU A 26 15.65 -3.85 2.56
C LEU A 26 15.94 -3.20 3.92
N SER A 27 16.16 -3.99 4.98
CA SER A 27 16.52 -3.45 6.30
C SER A 27 17.78 -2.61 6.22
N PHE A 28 18.84 -3.12 5.59
CA PHE A 28 20.08 -2.37 5.36
C PHE A 28 19.84 -1.05 4.62
N ALA A 29 19.06 -1.08 3.53
CA ALA A 29 18.75 0.12 2.76
C ALA A 29 17.97 1.14 3.61
N VAL A 30 17.04 0.69 4.45
CA VAL A 30 16.30 1.56 5.38
C VAL A 30 17.23 2.15 6.43
N ASP A 31 18.03 1.33 7.09
CA ASP A 31 18.93 1.75 8.17
C ASP A 31 19.94 2.81 7.71
N VAL A 32 20.51 2.65 6.51
CA VAL A 32 21.43 3.64 5.91
C VAL A 32 20.70 4.90 5.44
N SER A 33 19.42 4.78 5.08
CA SER A 33 18.61 5.93 4.62
C SER A 33 18.08 6.78 5.77
N CYS A 34 17.77 6.15 6.90
CA CYS A 34 17.29 6.80 8.11
C CYS A 34 18.42 7.55 8.82
N ARG A 35 18.24 8.86 9.04
CA ARG A 35 19.23 9.69 9.76
C ARG A 35 18.73 10.06 11.14
N ARG A 36 19.64 10.19 12.11
CA ARG A 36 19.33 10.59 13.50
C ARG A 36 18.61 11.93 13.62
N ASN A 37 18.76 12.81 12.63
CA ASN A 37 18.08 14.11 12.58
C ASN A 37 16.67 14.05 11.97
N ILE A 38 16.05 12.85 11.87
CA ILE A 38 14.67 12.65 11.40
C ILE A 38 14.50 13.01 9.91
N THR A 39 15.61 13.06 9.17
CA THR A 39 15.59 13.15 7.70
C THR A 39 15.78 11.77 7.08
N PHE A 40 15.28 11.59 5.86
CA PHE A 40 15.38 10.33 5.13
C PHE A 40 16.09 10.56 3.79
N ASN A 41 17.12 9.78 3.51
CA ASN A 41 17.88 9.90 2.26
C ASN A 41 17.14 9.18 1.11
N ARG A 42 16.10 9.83 0.57
CA ARG A 42 15.27 9.25 -0.51
C ARG A 42 16.09 8.89 -1.75
N ASN A 43 17.08 9.70 -2.12
CA ASN A 43 17.93 9.44 -3.28
C ASN A 43 18.72 8.14 -3.14
N PHE A 44 19.26 7.87 -1.94
CA PHE A 44 19.95 6.61 -1.68
C PHE A 44 18.97 5.43 -1.65
N PHE A 45 17.84 5.56 -0.95
CA PHE A 45 16.83 4.50 -0.89
C PHE A 45 16.31 4.12 -2.28
N ASN A 46 16.10 5.10 -3.16
CA ASN A 46 15.61 4.89 -4.52
C ASN A 46 16.54 4.02 -5.38
N LEU A 47 17.82 3.85 -5.01
CA LEU A 47 18.72 2.90 -5.69
C LEU A 47 18.32 1.43 -5.45
N PHE A 48 17.60 1.15 -4.36
CA PHE A 48 17.13 -0.18 -3.98
C PHE A 48 15.66 -0.43 -4.37
N ASP A 49 14.92 0.65 -4.61
CA ASP A 49 13.50 0.60 -4.97
C ASP A 49 13.30 0.45 -6.48
N ILE A 50 13.26 -0.81 -6.93
CA ILE A 50 13.04 -1.13 -8.34
C ILE A 50 11.64 -0.67 -8.76
N LYS A 51 11.57 0.27 -9.71
CA LYS A 51 10.31 0.80 -10.25
C LYS A 51 9.89 0.08 -11.54
N CYS A 52 8.59 0.06 -11.80
CA CYS A 52 7.98 -0.46 -13.02
C CYS A 52 7.17 0.59 -13.74
N SER A 53 7.31 0.68 -15.05
CA SER A 53 6.40 1.48 -15.87
C SER A 53 5.06 0.77 -16.05
N ALA A 54 4.00 1.57 -16.21
CA ALA A 54 2.71 1.10 -16.67
C ALA A 54 2.85 0.41 -18.05
N SER A 55 1.90 -0.45 -18.40
CA SER A 55 1.96 -1.26 -19.61
C SER A 55 0.56 -1.61 -20.08
N ASN A 56 0.23 -1.12 -21.27
CA ASN A 56 -1.02 -1.46 -21.97
C ASN A 56 -0.99 -2.87 -22.55
N GLN A 57 0.20 -3.49 -22.63
CA GLN A 57 0.35 -4.89 -22.98
C GLN A 57 0.04 -5.75 -21.74
N PRO A 58 -0.92 -6.68 -21.81
CA PRO A 58 -1.32 -7.47 -20.66
C PRO A 58 -0.16 -8.29 -20.11
N LYS A 59 0.16 -8.12 -18.83
CA LYS A 59 1.10 -8.98 -18.08
C LYS A 59 0.28 -9.84 -17.14
N ASN A 60 0.36 -11.17 -17.30
CA ASN A 60 -0.44 -12.13 -16.55
C ASN A 60 -1.96 -11.82 -16.61
N GLY A 61 -2.45 -11.40 -17.78
CA GLY A 61 -3.87 -11.06 -17.97
C GLY A 61 -4.31 -9.74 -17.34
N VAL A 62 -3.37 -8.83 -17.01
CA VAL A 62 -3.69 -7.52 -16.42
C VAL A 62 -2.95 -6.41 -17.15
N LYS A 63 -3.69 -5.42 -17.65
CA LYS A 63 -3.16 -4.14 -18.17
C LYS A 63 -2.98 -3.15 -17.04
N SER A 64 -2.10 -2.17 -17.21
CA SER A 64 -1.96 -1.08 -16.23
C SER A 64 -1.68 0.27 -16.88
N SER A 65 -2.27 1.34 -16.34
CA SER A 65 -2.13 2.73 -16.81
C SER A 65 -1.96 3.69 -15.63
N ASP A 66 -1.20 4.76 -15.80
CA ASP A 66 -0.96 5.77 -14.75
C ASP A 66 -1.79 7.02 -14.99
N PHE A 67 -2.43 7.54 -13.94
CA PHE A 67 -3.30 8.73 -13.99
C PHE A 67 -2.92 9.74 -12.93
N VAL A 68 -2.62 10.96 -13.35
CA VAL A 68 -2.26 12.07 -12.47
C VAL A 68 -3.51 12.79 -12.01
N ILE A 69 -3.66 12.95 -10.69
CA ILE A 69 -4.75 13.72 -10.06
C ILE A 69 -4.28 15.15 -9.80
N ASP A 70 -3.08 15.31 -9.24
CA ASP A 70 -2.53 16.61 -8.87
C ASP A 70 -1.01 16.64 -9.06
N VAL A 71 -0.57 17.41 -10.07
CA VAL A 71 0.84 17.59 -10.42
C VAL A 71 1.64 18.23 -9.28
N SER A 72 1.04 19.20 -8.57
CA SER A 72 1.73 19.97 -7.52
C SER A 72 2.09 19.10 -6.30
N ARG A 73 1.28 18.06 -6.06
CA ARG A 73 1.48 17.10 -4.98
C ARG A 73 2.16 15.80 -5.42
N ASN A 74 2.42 15.65 -6.72
CA ASN A 74 2.80 14.37 -7.31
C ASN A 74 1.82 13.25 -6.91
N LEU A 75 0.52 13.58 -6.89
CA LEU A 75 -0.56 12.66 -6.54
C LEU A 75 -1.09 12.03 -7.83
N TRP A 76 -0.93 10.71 -7.92
CA TRP A 76 -1.36 9.92 -9.07
C TRP A 76 -1.72 8.52 -8.58
N PHE A 77 -2.34 7.72 -9.44
CA PHE A 77 -2.56 6.31 -9.18
C PHE A 77 -2.25 5.47 -10.41
N ARG A 78 -1.93 4.20 -10.17
CA ARG A 78 -1.88 3.18 -11.21
C ARG A 78 -3.18 2.39 -11.23
N LEU A 79 -3.87 2.40 -12.36
CA LEU A 79 -5.01 1.56 -12.65
C LEU A 79 -4.51 0.19 -13.12
N TYR A 80 -5.11 -0.88 -12.61
CA TYR A 80 -4.92 -2.25 -13.08
C TYR A 80 -6.25 -2.83 -13.52
N THR A 81 -6.30 -3.27 -14.78
CA THR A 81 -7.52 -3.76 -15.43
C THR A 81 -7.31 -5.21 -15.87
N PRO A 82 -8.06 -6.18 -15.33
CA PRO A 82 -8.00 -7.56 -15.79
C PRO A 82 -8.58 -7.68 -17.21
N THR A 83 -7.90 -8.44 -18.08
CA THR A 83 -8.28 -8.61 -19.49
C THR A 83 -9.19 -9.80 -19.76
N ASN A 84 -9.36 -10.69 -18.77
CA ASN A 84 -10.18 -11.88 -18.91
C ASN A 84 -11.68 -11.57 -18.87
N VAL A 85 -12.04 -10.30 -18.65
CA VAL A 85 -13.40 -9.78 -18.64
C VAL A 85 -13.56 -8.97 -19.91
N THR A 86 -14.17 -9.56 -20.93
CA THR A 86 -14.39 -8.90 -22.22
C THR A 86 -15.32 -7.70 -22.05
N GLU A 87 -14.90 -6.52 -22.52
CA GLU A 87 -15.66 -5.27 -22.53
C GLU A 87 -17.06 -5.38 -23.18
N THR A 88 -17.30 -6.44 -23.96
CA THR A 88 -18.57 -6.74 -24.62
C THR A 88 -19.62 -7.38 -23.73
N ASP A 89 -19.24 -7.89 -22.55
CA ASP A 89 -20.17 -8.55 -21.64
C ASP A 89 -20.66 -7.56 -20.57
N THR A 90 -21.70 -6.82 -20.92
CA THR A 90 -22.35 -5.82 -20.04
C THR A 90 -22.96 -6.42 -18.77
N THR A 91 -22.93 -7.75 -18.63
CA THR A 91 -23.39 -8.44 -17.42
C THR A 91 -22.32 -8.52 -16.33
N ILE A 92 -21.03 -8.33 -16.67
CA ILE A 92 -19.93 -8.48 -15.71
C ILE A 92 -19.67 -7.15 -14.99
N SER A 93 -20.01 -7.12 -13.70
CA SER A 93 -19.70 -6.04 -12.76
C SER A 93 -18.55 -6.47 -11.84
N LEU A 94 -17.41 -5.78 -11.97
CA LEU A 94 -16.21 -6.00 -11.16
C LEU A 94 -16.15 -5.01 -10.00
N PRO A 95 -15.80 -5.46 -8.77
CA PRO A 95 -15.52 -4.54 -7.68
C PRO A 95 -14.29 -3.69 -7.97
N VAL A 96 -14.26 -2.50 -7.37
CA VAL A 96 -13.11 -1.59 -7.43
C VAL A 96 -12.36 -1.63 -6.10
N ILE A 97 -11.05 -1.82 -6.12
CA ILE A 97 -10.20 -1.80 -4.93
C ILE A 97 -9.25 -0.62 -5.01
N VAL A 98 -9.43 0.37 -4.13
CA VAL A 98 -8.48 1.46 -3.95
C VAL A 98 -7.42 1.00 -2.95
N TYR A 99 -6.21 0.76 -3.44
CA TYR A 99 -5.11 0.18 -2.70
C TYR A 99 -4.08 1.24 -2.28
N PHE A 100 -3.69 1.23 -1.01
CA PHE A 100 -2.61 2.02 -0.44
C PHE A 100 -1.45 1.08 -0.11
N HIS A 101 -0.26 1.40 -0.63
CA HIS A 101 0.93 0.59 -0.40
C HIS A 101 1.49 0.74 1.03
N GLY A 102 2.20 -0.26 1.51
CA GLY A 102 2.97 -0.20 2.76
C GLY A 102 4.29 0.56 2.65
N GLY A 103 5.08 0.52 3.73
CA GLY A 103 6.38 1.20 3.80
C GLY A 103 6.52 2.21 4.95
N GLY A 104 5.76 2.05 6.04
CA GLY A 104 5.89 2.90 7.23
C GLY A 104 5.66 4.39 6.98
N PHE A 105 4.86 4.75 5.96
CA PHE A 105 4.64 6.11 5.46
C PHE A 105 5.85 6.82 4.84
N VAL A 106 7.01 6.15 4.77
CA VAL A 106 8.30 6.76 4.34
C VAL A 106 8.84 6.12 3.05
N LEU A 107 8.53 4.84 2.83
CA LEU A 107 9.15 4.01 1.81
C LEU A 107 8.19 3.70 0.66
N LEU A 108 8.78 3.35 -0.49
CA LEU A 108 8.14 2.74 -1.65
C LEU A 108 7.11 3.65 -2.35
N ALA A 109 6.50 3.16 -3.43
CA ALA A 109 5.51 3.88 -4.23
C ALA A 109 4.54 2.91 -4.91
N ALA A 110 3.48 3.43 -5.52
CA ALA A 110 2.53 2.63 -6.31
C ALA A 110 3.19 1.87 -7.47
N ASN A 111 4.30 2.39 -8.04
CA ASN A 111 5.07 1.73 -9.09
C ASN A 111 6.28 0.93 -8.61
N SER A 112 6.48 0.75 -7.30
CA SER A 112 7.50 -0.17 -6.80
C SER A 112 7.18 -1.61 -7.23
N LYS A 113 8.18 -2.35 -7.72
CA LYS A 113 8.03 -3.69 -8.33
C LYS A 113 7.18 -4.63 -7.48
N GLY A 114 7.43 -4.67 -6.17
CA GLY A 114 6.69 -5.54 -5.25
C GLY A 114 5.20 -5.20 -5.19
N PHE A 115 4.85 -3.92 -5.18
CA PHE A 115 3.45 -3.47 -5.20
C PHE A 115 2.81 -3.57 -6.59
N ASP A 116 3.59 -3.39 -7.67
CA ASP A 116 3.10 -3.63 -9.02
C ASP A 116 2.73 -5.10 -9.24
N ASP A 117 3.61 -6.01 -8.83
CA ASP A 117 3.35 -7.46 -8.87
C ASP A 117 2.15 -7.84 -8.02
N TYR A 118 2.07 -7.28 -6.81
CA TYR A 118 0.95 -7.53 -5.89
C TYR A 118 -0.38 -7.03 -6.47
N CYS A 119 -0.45 -5.81 -6.99
CA CYS A 119 -1.69 -5.25 -7.55
C CYS A 119 -2.13 -5.98 -8.82
N ARG A 120 -1.18 -6.43 -9.67
CA ARG A 120 -1.50 -7.30 -10.82
C ARG A 120 -2.07 -8.63 -10.37
N ARG A 121 -1.44 -9.26 -9.38
CA ARG A 121 -1.91 -10.53 -8.83
C ARG A 121 -3.30 -10.36 -8.21
N LEU A 122 -3.52 -9.28 -7.46
CA LEU A 122 -4.80 -8.95 -6.86
C LEU A 122 -5.89 -8.80 -7.92
N ALA A 123 -5.66 -7.99 -8.97
CA ALA A 123 -6.62 -7.77 -10.06
C ALA A 123 -6.91 -9.04 -10.88
N GLY A 124 -5.93 -9.94 -11.02
CA GLY A 124 -6.06 -11.18 -11.78
C GLY A 124 -6.70 -12.34 -11.01
N GLU A 125 -6.31 -12.55 -9.75
CA GLU A 125 -6.82 -13.63 -8.90
C GLU A 125 -8.19 -13.31 -8.28
N ILE A 126 -8.42 -12.03 -7.98
CA ILE A 126 -9.72 -11.50 -7.56
C ILE A 126 -10.15 -10.59 -8.71
N PRO A 127 -10.98 -11.06 -9.67
CA PRO A 127 -11.40 -10.25 -10.81
C PRO A 127 -11.98 -8.91 -10.36
N ALA A 128 -11.13 -7.89 -10.33
CA ALA A 128 -11.37 -6.61 -9.70
C ALA A 128 -10.50 -5.56 -10.39
N VAL A 129 -11.03 -4.35 -10.47
CA VAL A 129 -10.27 -3.21 -10.96
C VAL A 129 -9.52 -2.62 -9.77
N VAL A 130 -8.20 -2.55 -9.85
CA VAL A 130 -7.36 -2.08 -8.73
C VAL A 130 -6.80 -0.70 -9.06
N ILE A 131 -6.93 0.23 -8.12
CA ILE A 131 -6.41 1.60 -8.18
C ILE A 131 -5.35 1.72 -7.08
N SER A 132 -4.07 1.63 -7.45
CA SER A 132 -2.94 1.73 -6.50
C SER A 132 -2.49 3.19 -6.37
N VAL A 133 -2.67 3.76 -5.19
CA VAL A 133 -2.48 5.19 -4.93
C VAL A 133 -1.03 5.52 -4.61
N ASN A 134 -0.46 6.49 -5.32
CA ASN A 134 0.84 7.08 -5.00
C ASN A 134 0.65 8.31 -4.09
N TYR A 135 0.54 8.07 -2.78
CA TYR A 135 0.36 9.12 -1.78
C TYR A 135 1.70 9.74 -1.35
N ARG A 136 1.68 10.97 -0.82
CA ARG A 136 2.90 11.69 -0.39
C ARG A 136 3.56 11.04 0.83
N LEU A 137 4.89 11.00 0.88
CA LEU A 137 5.63 10.30 1.96
C LEU A 137 6.18 11.26 3.02
N ALA A 138 6.26 10.75 4.24
CA ALA A 138 7.04 11.34 5.32
C ALA A 138 8.56 11.11 5.07
N PRO A 139 9.44 11.91 5.69
CA PRO A 139 9.19 13.01 6.62
C PRO A 139 8.85 14.37 5.97
N GLU A 140 8.90 14.49 4.64
CA GLU A 140 8.69 15.75 3.90
C GLU A 140 7.22 16.17 3.90
N HIS A 141 6.32 15.19 3.84
CA HIS A 141 4.89 15.40 3.99
C HIS A 141 4.40 14.60 5.19
N ARG A 142 4.22 15.27 6.32
CA ARG A 142 3.79 14.64 7.58
C ARG A 142 2.26 14.51 7.63
N TYR A 143 1.76 13.87 8.67
CA TYR A 143 0.34 13.87 8.98
C TYR A 143 -0.24 15.30 8.89
N PRO A 144 -1.41 15.52 8.23
CA PRO A 144 -2.34 14.53 7.68
C PRO A 144 -2.23 14.26 6.16
N CYS A 145 -1.14 14.65 5.48
CA CYS A 145 -1.07 14.69 4.01
C CYS A 145 -1.47 13.38 3.30
N GLN A 146 -1.07 12.23 3.81
CA GLN A 146 -1.37 10.92 3.22
C GLN A 146 -2.87 10.60 3.20
N TYR A 147 -3.55 11.00 4.27
CA TYR A 147 -4.98 10.76 4.46
C TYR A 147 -5.79 11.70 3.57
N GLU A 148 -5.34 12.95 3.41
CA GLU A 148 -5.91 13.90 2.45
C GLU A 148 -5.77 13.39 1.02
N ASP A 149 -4.59 12.88 0.65
CA ASP A 149 -4.36 12.29 -0.67
C ASP A 149 -5.29 11.11 -0.94
N GLY A 150 -5.51 10.24 0.05
CA GLY A 150 -6.47 9.15 -0.06
C GLY A 150 -7.90 9.62 -0.28
N ILE A 151 -8.36 10.63 0.47
CA ILE A 151 -9.70 11.21 0.30
C ILE A 151 -9.85 11.91 -1.05
N ASP A 152 -8.83 12.64 -1.50
CA ASP A 152 -8.84 13.32 -2.79
C ASP A 152 -8.88 12.34 -3.96
N VAL A 153 -8.21 11.19 -3.84
CA VAL A 153 -8.37 10.09 -4.81
C VAL A 153 -9.80 9.57 -4.83
N LEU A 154 -10.44 9.34 -3.67
CA LEU A 154 -11.85 8.90 -3.65
C LEU A 154 -12.79 9.94 -4.27
N LYS A 155 -12.57 11.23 -4.00
CA LYS A 155 -13.33 12.32 -4.62
C LYS A 155 -13.10 12.39 -6.13
N PHE A 156 -11.87 12.19 -6.59
CA PHE A 156 -11.57 12.11 -8.02
C PHE A 156 -12.30 10.91 -8.65
N ILE A 157 -12.31 9.75 -7.99
CA ILE A 157 -13.04 8.57 -8.47
C ILE A 157 -14.55 8.87 -8.60
N ASP A 158 -15.15 9.52 -7.60
CA ASP A 158 -16.57 9.85 -7.60
C ASP A 158 -16.96 10.82 -8.72
N ASN A 159 -16.17 11.89 -8.88
CA ASN A 159 -16.53 13.03 -9.72
C ASN A 159 -16.02 12.91 -11.15
N GLU A 160 -14.82 12.36 -11.34
CA GLU A 160 -14.02 12.55 -12.55
C GLU A 160 -13.59 11.26 -13.25
N ILE A 161 -13.74 10.09 -12.64
CA ILE A 161 -13.24 8.82 -13.21
C ILE A 161 -13.84 8.50 -14.58
N SER A 162 -15.09 8.93 -14.84
CA SER A 162 -15.76 8.75 -16.12
C SER A 162 -15.13 9.57 -17.26
N LYS A 163 -14.23 10.51 -16.96
CA LYS A 163 -13.46 11.27 -17.96
C LYS A 163 -12.22 10.51 -18.43
N ILE A 164 -11.83 9.44 -17.74
CA ILE A 164 -10.72 8.58 -18.16
C ILE A 164 -11.24 7.62 -19.22
N GLU A 165 -10.80 7.78 -20.46
CA GLU A 165 -11.21 6.93 -21.60
C GLU A 165 -10.89 5.44 -21.36
N ASP A 166 -9.74 5.17 -20.74
CA ASP A 166 -9.27 3.82 -20.43
C ASP A 166 -9.91 3.20 -19.17
N PHE A 167 -10.86 3.89 -18.52
CA PHE A 167 -11.49 3.35 -17.31
C PHE A 167 -12.48 2.24 -17.69
N PRO A 168 -12.30 1.02 -17.16
CA PRO A 168 -13.07 -0.13 -17.62
C PRO A 168 -14.56 0.02 -17.31
N ALA A 169 -15.41 -0.12 -18.34
CA ALA A 169 -16.86 -0.04 -18.20
C ALA A 169 -17.45 -1.09 -17.25
N CYS A 170 -16.74 -2.21 -17.01
CA CYS A 170 -17.12 -3.24 -16.06
C CYS A 170 -16.83 -2.87 -14.59
N ALA A 171 -16.15 -1.74 -14.30
CA ALA A 171 -15.90 -1.28 -12.94
C ALA A 171 -17.18 -0.78 -12.26
N ASP A 172 -17.57 -1.44 -11.17
CA ASP A 172 -18.73 -1.06 -10.37
C ASP A 172 -18.31 -0.23 -9.15
N LEU A 173 -18.44 1.09 -9.28
CA LEU A 173 -18.14 2.05 -8.20
C LEU A 173 -19.03 1.88 -6.97
N LYS A 174 -20.18 1.18 -7.08
CA LYS A 174 -21.03 0.86 -5.93
C LYS A 174 -20.52 -0.34 -5.13
N ARG A 175 -19.51 -1.04 -5.64
CA ARG A 175 -18.81 -2.17 -5.02
C ARG A 175 -17.34 -1.82 -4.80
N CYS A 176 -17.10 -0.70 -4.12
CA CYS A 176 -15.74 -0.23 -3.85
C CYS A 176 -15.21 -0.68 -2.48
N PHE A 177 -13.97 -1.12 -2.46
CA PHE A 177 -13.21 -1.43 -1.24
C PHE A 177 -12.01 -0.49 -1.14
N VAL A 178 -11.66 -0.09 0.08
CA VAL A 178 -10.33 0.47 0.34
C VAL A 178 -9.46 -0.60 0.97
N ALA A 179 -8.21 -0.69 0.55
CA ALA A 179 -7.30 -1.75 0.93
C ALA A 179 -5.89 -1.24 1.15
N GLY A 180 -5.08 -1.96 1.91
CA GLY A 180 -3.65 -1.68 2.00
C GLY A 180 -2.92 -2.56 2.99
N ASP A 181 -1.59 -2.60 2.87
CA ASP A 181 -0.70 -3.31 3.76
C ASP A 181 0.10 -2.36 4.65
N SER A 182 0.43 -2.78 5.88
CA SER A 182 1.26 -1.97 6.78
C SER A 182 0.70 -0.53 6.93
N ALA A 183 1.49 0.51 6.62
CA ALA A 183 1.06 1.90 6.61
C ALA A 183 -0.16 2.14 5.69
N GLY A 184 -0.22 1.46 4.55
CA GLY A 184 -1.39 1.48 3.66
C GLY A 184 -2.65 0.89 4.30
N GLY A 185 -2.51 -0.11 5.17
CA GLY A 185 -3.64 -0.65 5.94
C GLY A 185 -4.18 0.35 6.97
N ASN A 186 -3.29 1.14 7.58
CA ASN A 186 -3.67 2.27 8.43
C ASN A 186 -4.39 3.37 7.63
N LEU A 187 -3.87 3.70 6.44
CA LEU A 187 -4.53 4.64 5.53
C LEU A 187 -5.92 4.16 5.13
N ALA A 188 -6.05 2.90 4.69
CA ALA A 188 -7.33 2.32 4.29
C ALA A 188 -8.38 2.46 5.41
N HIS A 189 -8.01 2.18 6.65
CA HIS A 189 -8.90 2.38 7.81
C HIS A 189 -9.32 3.84 7.99
N ASN A 190 -8.37 4.77 8.09
CA ASN A 190 -8.66 6.17 8.38
C ASN A 190 -9.36 6.88 7.22
N VAL A 191 -9.02 6.54 5.98
CA VAL A 191 -9.70 7.03 4.77
C VAL A 191 -11.13 6.53 4.74
N ALA A 192 -11.40 5.27 5.10
CA ALA A 192 -12.77 4.76 5.19
C ALA A 192 -13.61 5.51 6.22
N VAL A 193 -13.04 5.83 7.39
CA VAL A 193 -13.73 6.61 8.44
C VAL A 193 -14.06 8.02 7.94
N ARG A 194 -13.07 8.73 7.38
CA ARG A 194 -13.27 10.09 6.84
C ARG A 194 -14.18 10.13 5.61
N ALA A 195 -14.19 9.07 4.81
CA ALA A 195 -15.09 8.91 3.67
C ALA A 195 -16.56 8.95 4.08
N ASN A 196 -16.91 8.55 5.30
CA ASN A 196 -18.29 8.63 5.81
C ASN A 196 -18.78 10.08 6.01
N GLU A 197 -17.86 11.04 6.13
CA GLU A 197 -18.16 12.47 6.20
C GLU A 197 -18.28 13.11 4.81
N CYS A 198 -17.91 12.36 3.75
CA CYS A 198 -17.97 12.80 2.37
C CYS A 198 -19.29 12.36 1.73
N ASN A 199 -19.98 13.27 1.03
CA ASN A 199 -21.17 12.96 0.25
C ASN A 199 -20.78 12.46 -1.15
N PHE A 200 -20.42 11.19 -1.27
CA PHE A 200 -20.15 10.56 -2.57
C PHE A 200 -21.46 10.27 -3.32
N SER A 201 -21.47 10.56 -4.62
CA SER A 201 -22.65 10.47 -5.48
C SER A 201 -22.72 9.15 -6.27
N LYS A 202 -21.57 8.61 -6.68
CA LYS A 202 -21.42 7.41 -7.51
C LYS A 202 -20.67 6.31 -6.77
N LEU A 203 -19.66 6.69 -5.99
CA LEU A 203 -18.80 5.80 -5.24
C LEU A 203 -19.49 5.35 -3.95
N LYS A 204 -19.51 4.04 -3.70
CA LYS A 204 -19.94 3.46 -2.43
C LYS A 204 -18.85 2.54 -1.89
N LEU A 205 -18.25 2.94 -0.77
CA LEU A 205 -17.36 2.07 -0.01
C LEU A 205 -18.20 1.02 0.72
N ILE A 206 -17.90 -0.26 0.48
CA ILE A 206 -18.62 -1.40 1.08
C ILE A 206 -17.74 -2.26 1.99
N GLY A 207 -16.44 -2.00 2.04
CA GLY A 207 -15.53 -2.73 2.91
C GLY A 207 -14.11 -2.18 2.96
N VAL A 208 -13.38 -2.63 3.98
CA VAL A 208 -11.96 -2.34 4.22
C VAL A 208 -11.17 -3.65 4.23
N ILE A 209 -10.06 -3.70 3.51
CA ILE A 209 -9.13 -4.84 3.51
C ILE A 209 -7.79 -4.37 4.11
N ALA A 210 -7.57 -4.66 5.39
CA ALA A 210 -6.36 -4.23 6.09
C ALA A 210 -5.39 -5.40 6.28
N ILE A 211 -4.21 -5.34 5.66
CA ILE A 211 -3.20 -6.42 5.69
C ILE A 211 -2.08 -6.02 6.64
N GLN A 212 -2.00 -6.66 7.80
CA GLN A 212 -1.03 -6.30 8.85
C GLN A 212 -0.95 -4.77 9.09
N PRO A 213 -2.09 -4.12 9.38
CA PRO A 213 -2.15 -2.66 9.38
C PRO A 213 -1.23 -2.06 10.47
N PHE A 214 -0.54 -0.99 10.10
CA PHE A 214 0.48 -0.35 10.94
C PHE A 214 -0.17 0.57 11.97
N PHE A 215 -0.43 0.01 13.15
CA PHE A 215 -0.89 0.72 14.33
C PHE A 215 0.12 0.56 15.47
N GLY A 216 0.08 1.49 16.42
CA GLY A 216 0.91 1.47 17.61
C GLY A 216 0.33 2.37 18.68
N GLY A 217 1.01 2.43 19.81
CA GLY A 217 0.69 3.30 20.93
C GLY A 217 1.96 3.68 21.70
N GLU A 218 1.80 4.51 22.73
CA GLU A 218 2.91 4.85 23.63
C GLU A 218 3.40 3.63 24.40
N GLU A 219 2.46 2.81 24.88
CA GLU A 219 2.73 1.61 25.65
C GLU A 219 3.21 0.44 24.78
N ARG A 220 4.20 -0.29 25.27
CA ARG A 220 4.71 -1.49 24.60
C ARG A 220 3.81 -2.68 24.86
N THR A 221 3.37 -3.32 23.79
CA THR A 221 2.68 -4.60 23.85
C THR A 221 3.66 -5.74 24.07
N GLU A 222 3.18 -6.84 24.65
CA GLU A 222 4.04 -8.02 24.83
C GLU A 222 4.58 -8.58 23.49
N SER A 223 3.81 -8.47 22.41
CA SER A 223 4.24 -8.88 21.07
C SER A 223 5.46 -8.10 20.60
N GLU A 224 5.51 -6.78 20.84
CA GLU A 224 6.67 -5.95 20.50
C GLU A 224 7.88 -6.30 21.35
N THR A 225 7.70 -6.53 22.66
CA THR A 225 8.80 -6.91 23.56
C THR A 225 9.42 -8.26 23.19
N ARG A 226 8.61 -9.20 22.66
CA ARG A 226 9.11 -10.48 22.17
C ARG A 226 9.85 -10.37 20.82
N LEU A 227 9.56 -9.33 20.04
CA LEU A 227 10.06 -9.15 18.68
C LEU A 227 11.39 -8.37 18.65
N VAL A 228 12.47 -9.02 19.09
CA VAL A 228 13.82 -8.43 19.10
C VAL A 228 14.65 -8.95 17.93
N GLY A 229 15.28 -8.05 17.17
CA GLY A 229 16.14 -8.40 16.03
C GLY A 229 15.38 -8.79 14.76
N ALA A 230 14.10 -8.43 14.65
CA ALA A 230 13.31 -8.66 13.44
C ALA A 230 13.72 -7.67 12.33
N PRO A 231 13.88 -8.10 11.07
CA PRO A 231 14.20 -7.18 9.98
C PRO A 231 13.12 -6.11 9.82
N LEU A 232 13.51 -4.88 9.43
CA LEU A 232 12.67 -3.68 9.27
C LEU A 232 12.06 -3.07 10.54
N VAL A 233 11.51 -3.89 11.43
CA VAL A 233 10.78 -3.43 12.62
C VAL A 233 11.41 -4.08 13.85
N SER A 234 12.72 -3.91 14.02
CA SER A 234 13.39 -4.32 15.25
C SER A 234 13.38 -3.17 16.25
N MET A 235 12.98 -3.48 17.47
CA MET A 235 13.31 -2.62 18.60
C MET A 235 14.77 -2.86 18.97
N GLU A 236 15.63 -1.85 18.84
CA GLU A 236 16.85 -1.84 19.67
C GLU A 236 16.42 -1.63 21.14
N PRO A 237 17.05 -2.31 22.12
CA PRO A 237 16.83 -1.97 23.51
C PRO A 237 17.22 -0.51 23.70
N THR A 238 16.28 0.35 24.08
CA THR A 238 16.61 1.68 24.59
C THR A 238 17.39 1.48 25.88
N THR A 239 18.71 1.57 25.82
CA THR A 239 19.60 1.69 26.98
C THR A 239 19.55 3.09 27.54
#